data_AF-A0A7S2I8T2-F1
#
_entry.id   AF-A0A7S2I8T2-F1
#
_cell.length_a   1.000
_cell.length_b   1.000
_cell.length_c   1.000
_cell.angle_alpha   90.00
_cell.angle_beta   90.00
_cell.angle_gamma   90.00
#
_symmetry.space_group_name_H-M   'P 1'
#
loop_
_entity.id
_entity.type
_entity.pdbx_description
1 polymer ?
#
loop_
_entity_poly.entity_id
_entity_poly.type
_entity_poly.pdbx_seq_one_letter_code
_entity_poly.pdbx_strand_id
1 'polypeptide(L)'
;IPERRIKGTTVMRERPVHYSTVNLVDPVTGLPTRVFRKYLDDGTKVRVSKKSGAIIPRPEILSERKRPMSRTVTESCTANDDDVWEITYVPPEGEEEASA
;
A
#
# COMPACT_ATOMS: atom_id res chain seq x y z
N ILE A 1 -35.73 23.06 32.65
CA ILE A 1 -34.54 23.95 32.63
C ILE A 1 -33.31 23.04 32.57
N PRO A 2 -32.50 23.01 31.50
CA PRO A 2 -31.36 22.09 31.40
C PRO A 2 -30.16 22.54 32.28
N GLU A 3 -29.43 21.57 32.85
CA GLU A 3 -28.37 21.78 33.86
C GLU A 3 -27.05 22.33 33.27
N ARG A 4 -26.58 23.45 33.82
CA ARG A 4 -25.48 24.32 33.35
C ARG A 4 -24.04 23.82 33.59
N ARG A 5 -23.74 22.51 33.64
CA ARG A 5 -22.46 22.00 34.20
C ARG A 5 -21.54 21.16 33.29
N ILE A 6 -21.63 21.26 31.96
CA ILE A 6 -20.64 20.63 31.06
C ILE A 6 -19.73 21.71 30.48
N LYS A 7 -18.46 21.75 30.91
CA LYS A 7 -17.44 22.63 30.31
C LYS A 7 -17.00 22.05 28.97
N GLY A 8 -17.00 22.84 27.91
CA GLY A 8 -16.55 22.40 26.59
C GLY A 8 -15.03 22.19 26.55
N THR A 9 -14.59 21.06 25.99
CA THR A 9 -13.16 20.73 25.79
C THR A 9 -12.72 21.20 24.40
N THR A 10 -11.70 22.04 24.33
CA THR A 10 -11.06 22.40 23.05
C THR A 10 -10.15 21.25 22.62
N VAL A 11 -10.43 20.65 21.45
CA VAL A 11 -9.61 19.58 20.86
C VAL A 11 -8.93 20.11 19.62
N MET A 12 -7.60 20.04 19.59
CA MET A 12 -6.82 20.36 18.40
C MET A 12 -7.05 19.31 17.32
N ARG A 13 -7.44 19.75 16.13
CA ARG A 13 -7.60 18.88 14.95
C ARG A 13 -6.71 19.38 13.82
N GLU A 14 -6.08 18.43 13.14
CA GLU A 14 -5.25 18.69 11.98
C GLU A 14 -6.08 19.14 10.77
N ARG A 15 -5.46 19.94 9.90
CA ARG A 15 -6.05 20.43 8.65
C ARG A 15 -5.22 19.93 7.46
N PRO A 16 -5.85 19.72 6.29
CA PRO A 16 -5.12 19.31 5.10
C PRO A 16 -4.13 20.40 4.65
N VAL A 17 -2.99 19.97 4.13
CA VAL A 17 -1.94 20.83 3.58
C VAL A 17 -1.75 20.50 2.10
N HIS A 18 -1.56 21.52 1.27
CA HIS A 18 -1.32 21.33 -0.15
C HIS A 18 0.08 20.74 -0.40
N TYR A 19 0.21 19.86 -1.41
CA TYR A 19 1.45 19.12 -1.67
C TYR A 19 2.65 20.01 -2.00
N SER A 20 2.42 21.22 -2.53
CA SER A 20 3.50 22.17 -2.86
C SER A 20 4.24 22.71 -1.64
N THR A 21 3.60 22.65 -0.46
CA THR A 21 4.14 23.20 0.79
C THR A 21 4.96 22.16 1.57
N VAL A 22 4.92 20.89 1.16
CA VAL A 22 5.57 19.76 1.83
C VAL A 22 6.61 19.08 0.94
N ASN A 23 7.67 18.55 1.55
CA ASN A 23 8.73 17.81 0.86
C ASN A 23 8.97 16.46 1.55
N LEU A 24 9.54 15.51 0.80
CA LEU A 24 10.02 14.25 1.37
C LEU A 24 11.35 14.47 2.08
N VAL A 25 11.52 13.77 3.20
CA VAL A 25 12.77 13.75 3.96
C VAL A 25 13.69 12.67 3.40
N ASP A 26 14.96 13.02 3.24
CA ASP A 26 15.99 12.06 2.84
C ASP A 26 16.39 11.19 4.04
N PRO A 27 16.38 9.84 3.92
CA PRO A 27 16.71 8.94 5.03
C PRO A 27 18.14 9.08 5.54
N VAL A 28 19.08 9.56 4.72
CA VAL A 28 20.48 9.70 5.12
C VAL A 28 20.72 11.02 5.84
N THR A 29 20.30 12.14 5.24
CA THR A 29 20.62 13.48 5.77
C THR A 29 19.55 14.04 6.70
N GLY A 30 18.34 13.49 6.71
CA GLY A 30 17.21 14.02 7.48
C GLY A 30 16.68 15.38 6.98
N LEU A 31 17.20 15.88 5.85
CA LEU A 31 16.82 17.17 5.28
C LEU A 31 15.72 17.00 4.21
N PRO A 32 14.93 18.06 3.93
CA PRO A 32 13.98 18.02 2.83
C PRO A 32 14.69 17.90 1.48
N THR A 33 14.15 17.05 0.60
CA THR A 33 14.72 16.77 -0.72
C THR A 33 13.69 16.69 -1.84
N ARG A 34 14.15 17.07 -3.05
CA ARG A 34 13.44 16.77 -4.30
C ARG A 34 13.71 15.32 -4.68
N VAL A 35 12.70 14.67 -5.25
CA VAL A 35 12.73 13.24 -5.57
C VAL A 35 12.56 13.03 -7.06
N PHE A 36 13.28 12.06 -7.61
CA PHE A 36 13.07 11.53 -8.95
C PHE A 36 12.74 10.04 -8.89
N ARG A 37 12.17 9.50 -9.97
CA ARG A 37 11.80 8.08 -10.07
C ARG A 37 12.80 7.39 -11.01
N LYS A 38 13.36 6.27 -10.58
CA LYS A 38 14.22 5.41 -11.40
C LYS A 38 13.73 3.95 -11.30
N TYR A 39 14.06 3.16 -12.31
CA TYR A 39 13.95 1.72 -12.25
C TYR A 39 15.29 1.14 -11.80
N LEU A 40 15.24 0.13 -10.93
CA LEU A 40 16.39 -0.73 -10.63
C LEU A 40 16.55 -1.78 -11.72
N ASP A 41 17.66 -2.51 -11.68
CA ASP A 41 17.96 -3.61 -12.59
C ASP A 41 16.94 -4.75 -12.47
N ASP A 42 16.31 -4.90 -11.29
CA ASP A 42 15.21 -5.84 -11.03
C ASP A 42 13.87 -5.42 -11.67
N GLY A 43 13.82 -4.26 -12.35
CA GLY A 43 12.59 -3.70 -12.93
C GLY A 43 11.68 -2.98 -11.93
N THR A 44 12.05 -2.95 -10.64
CA THR A 44 11.25 -2.26 -9.62
C THR A 44 11.39 -0.74 -9.70
N LYS A 45 10.26 -0.03 -9.55
CA LYS A 45 10.23 1.43 -9.59
C LYS A 45 10.43 2.04 -8.22
N VAL A 46 11.53 2.75 -8.03
CA VAL A 46 11.88 3.36 -6.75
C VAL A 46 11.94 4.88 -6.83
N ARG A 47 11.81 5.52 -5.67
CA ARG A 47 12.02 6.95 -5.48
C ARG A 47 13.45 7.15 -5.01
N VAL A 48 14.14 8.14 -5.57
CA VAL A 48 15.53 8.44 -5.21
C VAL A 48 15.67 9.92 -4.87
N SER A 49 16.41 10.21 -3.80
CA SER A 49 16.65 11.58 -3.33
C SER A 49 17.66 12.29 -4.24
N LYS A 50 17.49 13.60 -4.47
CA LYS A 50 18.45 14.39 -5.26
C LYS A 50 19.75 14.71 -4.51
N LYS A 51 19.72 14.79 -3.17
CA LYS A 51 20.88 15.21 -2.37
C LYS A 51 21.86 14.07 -2.11
N SER A 52 21.38 12.96 -1.56
CA SER A 52 22.21 11.82 -1.17
C SER A 52 22.23 10.71 -2.22
N GLY A 53 21.31 10.73 -3.19
CA GLY A 53 21.11 9.60 -4.10
C GLY A 53 20.49 8.37 -3.42
N ALA A 54 20.07 8.49 -2.16
CA ALA A 54 19.49 7.40 -1.40
C ALA A 54 18.10 7.03 -1.92
N ILE A 55 17.76 5.75 -1.80
CA ILE A 55 16.46 5.21 -2.19
C ILE A 55 15.45 5.43 -1.05
N ILE A 56 14.29 5.98 -1.39
CA ILE A 56 13.15 6.18 -0.48
C ILE A 56 12.10 5.10 -0.78
N PRO A 57 12.06 3.99 -0.01
CA PRO A 57 11.14 2.88 -0.25
C PRO A 57 9.69 3.31 -0.04
N ARG A 58 8.74 2.50 -0.52
CA ARG A 58 7.32 2.68 -0.20
C ARG A 58 7.13 2.28 1.28
N PRO A 59 6.46 3.09 2.11
CA PRO A 59 6.24 2.73 3.51
C PRO A 59 5.26 1.56 3.61
N GLU A 60 5.45 0.72 4.64
CA GLU A 60 4.70 -0.52 4.86
C GLU A 60 3.20 -0.30 5.05
N ILE A 61 2.79 0.86 5.59
CA ILE A 61 1.39 1.26 5.75
C ILE A 61 0.57 1.23 4.45
N LEU A 62 1.22 1.31 3.29
CA LEU A 62 0.55 1.23 1.98
C LEU A 62 0.37 -0.21 1.47
N SER A 63 1.09 -1.16 2.07
CA SER A 63 0.93 -2.60 1.80
C SER A 63 -0.28 -3.16 2.53
N GLU A 64 -0.64 -2.55 3.67
CA GLU A 64 -1.78 -2.97 4.47
C GLU A 64 -3.11 -2.46 3.91
N ARG A 65 -4.16 -3.28 4.03
CA ARG A 65 -5.51 -2.90 3.64
C ARG A 65 -6.10 -1.94 4.68
N LYS A 66 -6.58 -0.77 4.25
CA LYS A 66 -7.26 0.21 5.13
C LYS A 66 -8.49 -0.37 5.84
N ARG A 67 -9.16 -1.34 5.21
CA ARG A 67 -10.24 -2.12 5.83
C ARG A 67 -9.77 -3.56 5.91
N PRO A 68 -9.62 -4.14 7.11
CA PRO A 68 -9.23 -5.53 7.24
C PRO A 68 -10.30 -6.41 6.61
N MET A 69 -9.88 -7.41 5.84
CA MET A 69 -10.77 -8.46 5.38
C MET A 69 -11.15 -9.32 6.59
N SER A 70 -12.40 -9.76 6.69
CA SER A 70 -12.79 -10.75 7.68
C SER A 70 -11.98 -12.03 7.46
N ARG A 71 -11.29 -12.52 8.50
CA ARG A 71 -10.54 -13.78 8.48
C ARG A 71 -11.40 -14.99 8.89
N THR A 72 -12.65 -14.76 9.29
CA THR A 72 -13.57 -15.83 9.66
C THR A 72 -14.01 -16.56 8.40
N VAL A 73 -13.68 -17.85 8.32
CA VAL A 73 -14.12 -18.74 7.24
C VAL A 73 -15.59 -19.09 7.50
N THR A 74 -16.48 -18.70 6.59
CA THR A 74 -17.90 -19.10 6.64
C THR A 74 -18.11 -20.37 5.83
N GLU A 75 -19.27 -21.02 5.98
CA GLU A 75 -19.61 -22.25 5.26
C GLU A 75 -19.60 -22.11 3.73
N SER A 76 -19.81 -20.89 3.23
CA SER A 76 -19.70 -20.54 1.81
C SER A 76 -18.28 -20.26 1.33
N CYS A 77 -17.29 -20.20 2.24
CA CYS A 77 -15.90 -19.97 1.87
C CYS A 77 -15.24 -21.28 1.45
N THR A 78 -14.54 -21.26 0.32
CA THR A 78 -13.57 -22.29 -0.03
C THR A 78 -12.45 -22.27 1.01
N ALA A 79 -12.49 -23.21 1.96
CA ALA A 79 -11.62 -23.23 3.12
C ALA A 79 -10.29 -23.95 2.87
N ASN A 80 -10.27 -24.88 1.91
CA ASN A 80 -9.08 -25.64 1.55
C ASN A 80 -8.37 -24.95 0.39
N ASP A 81 -7.06 -24.73 0.53
CA ASP A 81 -6.24 -24.18 -0.54
C ASP A 81 -6.05 -25.18 -1.68
N ASP A 82 -6.07 -26.48 -1.37
CA ASP A 82 -5.86 -27.56 -2.35
C ASP A 82 -6.91 -27.51 -3.47
N ASP A 83 -8.19 -27.37 -3.11
CA ASP A 83 -9.32 -27.26 -4.06
C ASP A 83 -9.18 -26.08 -5.04
N VAL A 84 -8.44 -25.03 -4.67
CA VAL A 84 -8.26 -23.81 -5.50
C VAL A 84 -7.15 -23.97 -6.52
N TRP A 85 -6.08 -24.67 -6.16
CA TRP A 85 -4.89 -24.83 -7.00
C TRP A 85 -4.91 -26.09 -7.85
N GLU A 86 -5.88 -26.99 -7.63
CA GLU A 86 -6.10 -28.15 -8.48
C GLU A 86 -6.40 -27.74 -9.93
N ILE A 87 -5.53 -28.15 -10.84
CA ILE A 87 -5.68 -27.93 -12.28
C ILE A 87 -6.74 -28.93 -12.79
N THR A 88 -7.98 -28.46 -12.89
CA THR A 88 -9.13 -29.26 -13.34
C THR A 88 -9.32 -29.28 -14.85
N TYR A 89 -8.62 -28.40 -15.58
CA TYR A 89 -8.76 -28.27 -17.03
C TYR A 89 -7.77 -29.18 -17.77
N VAL A 90 -8.30 -30.09 -18.59
CA VAL A 90 -7.53 -30.88 -19.56
C VAL A 90 -7.85 -30.35 -20.96
N PRO A 91 -6.88 -29.77 -21.69
CA PRO A 91 -7.12 -29.30 -23.05
C PRO A 91 -7.41 -30.50 -23.98
N PRO A 92 -8.32 -30.37 -24.96
CA PRO A 92 -8.55 -31.42 -25.95
C PRO A 92 -7.33 -31.59 -26.86
N GLU A 93 -7.02 -32.83 -27.23
CA GLU A 93 -5.88 -33.18 -28.09
C GLU A 93 -5.99 -32.46 -29.44
N GLY A 94 -5.15 -31.43 -29.66
CA GLY A 94 -5.10 -30.66 -30.91
C GLY A 94 -4.78 -29.16 -30.79
N GLU A 95 -4.71 -28.60 -29.57
CA GLU A 95 -4.47 -27.15 -29.35
C GLU A 95 -3.16 -26.83 -28.61
N GLU A 96 -2.18 -27.76 -28.58
CA GLU A 96 -0.93 -27.59 -27.83
C GLU A 96 0.08 -26.58 -28.43
N GLU A 97 -0.16 -26.04 -29.64
CA GLU A 97 0.83 -25.19 -30.33
C GLU A 97 0.55 -23.68 -30.30
N ALA A 98 -0.48 -23.19 -29.61
CA ALA A 98 -0.92 -21.79 -29.77
C ALA A 98 -0.28 -20.74 -28.84
N SER A 99 0.59 -21.09 -27.88
CA SER A 99 1.23 -20.06 -27.05
C SER A 99 2.59 -20.48 -26.47
N ALA A 100 3.64 -20.29 -27.27
CA ALA A 100 5.01 -20.06 -26.81
C ALA A 100 5.52 -18.74 -27.40
#